data_AF-A0AA35PHW9-F1
#
_entry.id   AF-A0AA35PHW9-F1
#
_cell.length_a   1.000
_cell.length_b   1.000
_cell.length_c   1.000
_cell.angle_alpha   90.00
_cell.angle_beta   90.00
_cell.angle_gamma   90.00
#
_symmetry.space_group_name_H-M   'P 1'
#
loop_
_entity.id
_entity.type
_entity.pdbx_description
1 polymer ?
#
loop_
_entity_poly.entity_id
_entity_poly.type
_entity_poly.pdbx_seq_one_letter_code
_entity_poly.pdbx_strand_id
1 'polypeptide(L)'
;MEGAAAEKNEIYLEVTPENLSRALKTAQNAKAVKIKLTNKHCPCLTVAVELPSLSSTSRVVTHDIPVGIIPRKLWNDFSEPSVPDFDVSIYLPALKTMKSVVERMKNLSNSIVIEANLNGEMNLKIETDLVCVTTHFKDLGNPPWGSQKSSQERDLETMAEARIDIKRLLQLLAGQQVNPTKALCNIASKRIVHFILLHEDVSLQYFIPALV
;
A
#
# COMPACT_ATOMS: atom_id res chain seq x y z
N MET A 1 5.29 1.20 -37.35
CA MET A 1 4.70 1.91 -36.20
C MET A 1 3.20 1.77 -36.34
N GLU A 2 2.60 0.74 -35.75
CA GLU A 2 1.14 0.59 -35.73
C GLU A 2 0.56 1.68 -34.83
N GLY A 3 -0.21 2.57 -35.46
CA GLY A 3 -0.90 3.66 -34.80
C GLY A 3 -1.83 3.14 -33.72
N ALA A 4 -1.86 3.86 -32.61
CA ALA A 4 -2.74 3.60 -31.50
C ALA A 4 -4.21 3.60 -31.96
N ALA A 5 -4.88 2.46 -31.86
CA ALA A 5 -6.34 2.46 -31.76
C ALA A 5 -6.74 3.37 -30.59
N ALA A 6 -7.55 4.39 -30.86
CA ALA A 6 -7.99 5.42 -29.91
C ALA A 6 -8.76 4.86 -28.71
N GLU A 7 -9.11 3.57 -28.72
CA GLU A 7 -9.92 2.89 -27.72
C GLU A 7 -9.12 2.43 -26.49
N LYS A 8 -7.78 2.43 -26.54
CA LYS A 8 -6.92 1.99 -25.44
C LYS A 8 -5.74 2.96 -25.24
N ASN A 9 -6.04 4.13 -24.66
CA ASN A 9 -5.08 5.21 -24.41
C ASN A 9 -4.34 5.05 -23.06
N GLU A 10 -3.88 3.84 -22.77
CA GLU A 10 -3.14 3.52 -21.55
C GLU A 10 -1.73 3.07 -21.93
N ILE A 11 -0.74 3.33 -21.07
CA ILE A 11 0.64 2.89 -21.28
C ILE A 11 1.13 2.25 -19.99
N TYR A 12 1.31 0.93 -20.02
CA TYR A 12 1.85 0.16 -18.91
C TYR A 12 3.37 0.06 -19.04
N LEU A 13 4.07 0.51 -17.98
CA LEU A 13 5.52 0.57 -17.92
C LEU A 13 6.00 -0.18 -16.68
N GLU A 14 6.99 -1.04 -16.86
CA GLU A 14 7.71 -1.69 -15.78
C GLU A 14 8.96 -0.88 -15.43
N VAL A 15 9.09 -0.51 -14.16
CA VAL A 15 10.21 0.31 -13.67
C VAL A 15 10.74 -0.28 -12.38
N THR A 16 12.07 -0.36 -12.23
CA THR A 16 12.68 -0.73 -10.96
C THR A 16 12.43 0.38 -9.92
N PRO A 17 11.75 0.09 -8.80
CA PRO A 17 11.36 1.11 -7.82
C PRO A 17 12.58 1.83 -7.20
N GLU A 18 13.71 1.13 -7.07
CA GLU A 18 14.95 1.73 -6.56
C GLU A 18 15.46 2.88 -7.45
N ASN A 19 15.46 2.69 -8.77
CA ASN A 19 15.92 3.69 -9.73
C ASN A 19 14.99 4.91 -9.71
N LEU A 20 13.68 4.68 -9.66
CA LEU A 20 12.69 5.75 -9.54
C LEU A 20 12.84 6.51 -8.22
N SER A 21 12.96 5.81 -7.10
CA SER A 21 13.14 6.44 -5.78
C SER A 21 14.41 7.30 -5.72
N ARG A 22 15.51 6.83 -6.34
CA ARG A 22 16.77 7.58 -6.39
C ARG A 22 16.64 8.85 -7.22
N ALA A 23 15.97 8.78 -8.36
CA ALA A 23 15.70 9.97 -9.18
C ALA A 23 14.81 10.97 -8.44
N LEU A 24 13.72 10.50 -7.82
CA LEU A 24 12.78 11.36 -7.08
C LEU A 24 13.38 11.98 -5.81
N LYS A 25 14.38 11.34 -5.16
CA LYS A 25 15.11 11.95 -4.04
C LYS A 25 15.80 13.26 -4.44
N THR A 26 16.34 13.33 -5.66
CA THR A 26 16.93 14.59 -6.16
C THR A 26 15.87 15.64 -6.47
N ALA A 27 14.63 15.21 -6.76
CA ALA A 27 13.50 16.08 -7.04
C ALA A 27 12.88 16.72 -5.80
N GLN A 28 13.15 16.20 -4.59
CA GLN A 28 12.54 16.72 -3.35
C GLN A 28 12.84 18.21 -3.12
N ASN A 29 14.02 18.68 -3.52
CA ASN A 29 14.44 20.07 -3.37
C ASN A 29 14.41 20.84 -4.71
N ALA A 30 13.70 20.33 -5.72
CA ALA A 30 13.68 20.91 -7.05
C ALA A 30 12.60 22.00 -7.18
N LYS A 31 12.83 22.93 -8.10
CA LYS A 31 11.84 23.94 -8.48
C LYS A 31 10.80 23.37 -9.44
N ALA A 32 11.22 22.48 -10.34
CA ALA A 32 10.36 21.83 -11.32
C ALA A 32 10.86 20.43 -11.65
N VAL A 33 9.92 19.54 -11.97
CA VAL A 33 10.21 18.16 -12.37
C VAL A 33 9.47 17.88 -13.67
N LYS A 34 10.20 17.41 -14.68
CA LYS A 34 9.64 17.01 -15.97
C LYS A 34 9.94 15.54 -16.21
N ILE A 35 8.88 14.74 -16.31
CA ILE A 35 8.96 13.31 -16.61
C ILE A 35 8.60 13.14 -18.08
N LYS A 36 9.48 12.49 -18.85
CA LYS A 36 9.25 12.23 -20.28
C LYS A 36 9.66 10.80 -20.63
N LEU A 37 8.90 10.16 -21.49
CA LEU A 37 9.29 8.89 -22.09
C LEU A 37 10.24 9.18 -23.26
N THR A 38 11.43 8.58 -23.26
CA THR A 38 12.39 8.71 -24.36
C THR A 38 12.80 7.32 -24.84
N ASN A 39 13.10 7.23 -26.13
CA ASN A 39 13.67 6.03 -26.73
C ASN A 39 15.04 6.40 -27.28
N LYS A 40 16.09 6.14 -26.49
CA LYS A 40 17.48 6.36 -26.90
C LYS A 40 18.03 5.02 -27.41
N HIS A 41 18.87 4.36 -26.61
CA HIS A 41 19.32 2.98 -26.86
C HIS A 41 18.32 1.94 -26.36
N CYS A 42 17.58 2.28 -25.31
CA CYS A 42 16.47 1.51 -24.77
C CYS A 42 15.34 2.47 -24.40
N PRO A 43 14.09 1.97 -24.26
CA PRO A 43 13.01 2.76 -23.71
C PRO A 43 13.35 3.18 -22.27
N CYS A 44 13.38 4.48 -22.03
CA CYS A 44 13.72 5.07 -20.74
C CYS A 44 12.67 6.09 -20.31
N LEU A 45 12.38 6.11 -19.01
CA LEU A 45 11.68 7.20 -18.35
C LEU A 45 12.72 8.22 -17.90
N THR A 46 12.81 9.33 -18.63
CA THR A 46 13.72 10.41 -18.30
C THR A 46 13.06 11.38 -17.32
N VAL A 47 13.63 11.51 -16.13
CA VAL A 47 13.23 12.49 -15.11
C VAL A 47 14.23 13.64 -15.14
N ALA A 48 13.81 14.80 -15.67
CA ALA A 48 14.58 16.03 -15.66
C ALA A 48 14.15 16.90 -14.48
N VAL A 49 15.11 17.19 -13.59
CA VAL A 49 14.90 17.87 -12.32
C VAL A 49 15.61 19.20 -12.37
N GLU A 50 14.86 20.30 -12.27
CA GLU A 50 15.42 21.65 -12.21
C GLU A 50 15.69 22.04 -10.76
N LEU A 51 16.96 22.09 -10.37
CA LEU A 51 17.35 22.45 -9.01
C LEU A 51 17.47 23.98 -8.85
N PRO A 52 17.06 24.53 -7.69
CA PRO A 52 17.33 25.91 -7.34
C PRO A 52 18.84 26.13 -7.24
N SER A 53 19.35 27.17 -7.90
CA SER A 53 20.75 27.56 -7.85
C SER A 53 20.87 29.01 -7.37
N LEU A 54 21.91 29.31 -6.58
CA LEU A 54 22.26 30.66 -6.14
C LEU A 54 22.88 31.51 -7.27
N SER A 55 23.30 30.87 -8.37
CA SER A 55 23.76 31.53 -9.60
C SER A 55 22.61 31.75 -10.57
N SER A 56 22.73 32.72 -11.49
CA SER A 56 21.73 33.07 -12.52
C SER A 56 21.42 31.95 -13.54
N THR A 57 22.12 30.82 -13.48
CA THR A 57 21.91 29.63 -14.32
C THR A 57 21.25 28.51 -13.52
N SER A 58 20.08 28.05 -13.98
CA SER A 58 19.41 26.88 -13.43
C SER A 58 20.22 25.60 -13.70
N ARG A 59 20.31 24.71 -12.71
CA ARG A 59 20.96 23.42 -12.86
C ARG A 59 19.91 22.37 -13.13
N VAL A 60 20.00 21.69 -14.27
CA VAL A 60 19.08 20.61 -14.64
C VAL A 60 19.78 19.27 -14.49
N VAL A 61 19.31 18.44 -13.56
CA VAL A 61 19.79 17.07 -13.38
C VAL A 61 18.87 16.13 -14.11
N THR A 62 19.41 15.34 -15.04
CA THR A 62 18.63 14.41 -15.85
C THR A 62 18.94 12.97 -15.43
N HIS A 63 17.92 12.21 -15.09
CA HIS A 63 18.01 10.79 -14.78
C HIS A 63 17.32 9.99 -15.88
N ASP A 64 18.05 9.13 -16.57
CA ASP A 64 17.49 8.20 -17.55
C ASP A 64 17.27 6.85 -16.86
N ILE A 65 16.00 6.51 -16.57
CA ILE A 65 15.64 5.25 -15.92
C ILE A 65 15.21 4.25 -17.00
N PRO A 66 15.87 3.09 -17.17
CA PRO A 66 15.42 2.08 -18.12
C PRO A 66 14.04 1.54 -17.72
N VAL A 67 13.14 1.39 -18.68
CA VAL A 67 11.78 0.88 -18.46
C VAL A 67 11.44 -0.27 -19.41
N GLY A 68 10.72 -1.26 -18.91
CA GLY A 68 10.11 -2.30 -19.73
C GLY A 68 8.74 -1.85 -20.26
N ILE A 69 8.50 -1.95 -21.56
CA ILE A 69 7.16 -1.68 -22.10
C ILE A 69 6.35 -2.96 -22.01
N ILE A 70 5.23 -2.93 -21.28
CA ILE A 70 4.37 -4.11 -21.11
C ILE A 70 3.48 -4.26 -22.36
N PRO A 71 3.54 -5.40 -23.07
CA PRO A 71 2.70 -5.65 -24.24
C PRO A 71 1.21 -5.65 -23.89
N ARG A 72 0.38 -5.15 -24.82
CA ARG A 72 -1.09 -5.06 -24.68
C ARG A 72 -1.79 -6.37 -24.30
N LYS A 73 -1.19 -7.51 -24.65
CA LYS A 73 -1.71 -8.84 -24.34
C LYS A 73 -1.78 -9.11 -22.83
N LEU A 74 -0.87 -8.51 -22.06
CA LEU A 74 -0.75 -8.71 -20.61
C LEU A 74 -1.48 -7.65 -19.80
N TRP A 75 -2.06 -6.61 -20.42
CA TRP A 75 -2.69 -5.50 -19.67
C TRP A 75 -3.83 -5.96 -18.76
N ASN A 76 -4.55 -7.01 -19.14
CA ASN A 76 -5.63 -7.57 -18.32
C ASN A 76 -5.12 -8.09 -16.96
N ASP A 77 -3.88 -8.58 -16.90
CA ASP A 77 -3.28 -9.11 -15.66
C ASP A 77 -2.82 -8.00 -14.71
N PHE A 78 -2.65 -6.77 -15.23
CA PHE A 78 -2.28 -5.58 -14.46
C PHE A 78 -3.46 -4.66 -14.14
N SER A 79 -4.68 -5.11 -14.43
CA SER A 79 -5.88 -4.40 -13.99
C SER A 79 -6.01 -4.48 -12.47
N GLU A 80 -6.59 -3.45 -11.85
CA GLU A 80 -6.82 -3.43 -10.41
C GLU A 80 -7.68 -4.64 -10.02
N PRO A 81 -7.23 -5.48 -9.06
CA PRO A 81 -7.99 -6.66 -8.68
C PRO A 81 -9.34 -6.24 -8.11
N SER A 82 -10.41 -6.91 -8.54
CA SER A 82 -11.75 -6.66 -8.01
C SER A 82 -11.74 -6.89 -6.50
N VAL A 83 -12.10 -5.86 -5.75
CA VAL A 83 -12.13 -5.86 -4.29
C VAL A 83 -13.12 -6.94 -3.82
N PRO A 84 -12.69 -8.02 -3.14
CA PRO A 84 -13.61 -9.05 -2.70
C PRO A 84 -14.51 -8.54 -1.56
N ASP A 85 -15.64 -9.21 -1.34
CA ASP A 85 -16.48 -8.95 -0.17
C ASP A 85 -15.71 -9.25 1.12
N PHE A 86 -15.57 -8.22 1.95
CA PHE A 86 -14.90 -8.31 3.26
C PHE A 86 -15.92 -8.61 4.35
N ASP A 87 -15.49 -9.37 5.36
CA ASP A 87 -16.32 -9.70 6.52
C ASP A 87 -16.39 -8.54 7.51
N VAL A 88 -15.27 -7.85 7.73
CA VAL A 88 -15.16 -6.72 8.66
C VAL A 88 -14.32 -5.62 8.03
N SER A 89 -14.73 -4.37 8.24
CA SER A 89 -13.97 -3.17 7.90
C SER A 89 -13.86 -2.29 9.14
N ILE A 90 -12.65 -1.84 9.46
CA ILE A 90 -12.35 -1.03 10.64
C ILE A 90 -11.31 0.04 10.30
N TYR A 91 -11.39 1.21 10.94
CA TYR A 91 -10.32 2.20 10.81
C TYR A 91 -9.06 1.73 11.56
N LEU A 92 -7.90 2.02 11.00
CA LEU A 92 -6.63 1.65 11.62
C LEU A 92 -6.26 2.62 12.75
N PRO A 93 -5.64 2.13 13.83
CA PRO A 93 -5.03 2.99 14.84
C PRO A 93 -3.85 3.78 14.25
N ALA A 94 -3.27 4.67 15.05
CA ALA A 94 -2.07 5.40 14.66
C ALA A 94 -0.97 4.45 14.15
N LEU A 95 -0.62 4.56 12.85
CA LEU A 95 0.30 3.65 12.19
C LEU A 95 1.69 3.63 12.84
N LYS A 96 2.13 4.73 13.45
CA LYS A 96 3.38 4.81 14.22
C LYS A 96 3.37 3.88 15.45
N THR A 97 2.26 3.87 16.18
CA THR A 97 2.08 3.00 17.35
C THR A 97 2.00 1.55 16.91
N MET A 98 1.19 1.27 15.89
CA MET A 98 1.05 -0.08 15.33
C MET A 98 2.40 -0.61 14.83
N LYS A 99 3.17 0.20 14.10
CA LYS A 99 4.54 -0.13 13.66
C LYS A 99 5.43 -0.52 14.82
N SER A 100 5.46 0.28 15.90
CA SER A 100 6.30 0.01 17.07
C SER A 100 5.93 -1.30 17.76
N VAL A 101 4.63 -1.64 17.80
CA VAL A 101 4.13 -2.91 18.34
C VAL A 101 4.55 -4.07 17.43
N VAL A 102 4.28 -3.97 16.12
CA VAL A 102 4.61 -5.01 15.12
C VAL A 102 6.12 -5.27 15.05
N GLU A 103 6.96 -4.25 15.22
CA GLU A 103 8.42 -4.39 15.24
C GLU A 103 8.91 -5.20 16.44
N ARG A 104 8.34 -5.00 17.64
CA ARG A 104 8.65 -5.81 18.83
C ARG A 104 8.16 -7.24 18.67
N MET A 105 6.95 -7.37 18.13
CA MET A 105 6.26 -8.63 17.85
C MET A 105 7.01 -9.52 16.85
N LYS A 106 7.65 -8.92 15.83
CA LYS A 106 8.49 -9.62 14.84
C LYS A 106 9.65 -10.39 15.47
N ASN A 107 10.18 -9.92 16.60
CA ASN A 107 11.27 -10.62 17.30
C ASN A 107 10.79 -11.92 17.96
N LEU A 108 9.47 -12.09 18.16
CA LEU A 108 8.87 -13.27 18.79
C LEU A 108 8.42 -14.29 17.74
N SER A 109 7.72 -13.85 16.69
CA SER A 109 7.20 -14.73 15.64
C SER A 109 7.20 -14.07 14.28
N ASN A 110 7.25 -14.89 13.22
CA ASN A 110 7.09 -14.44 11.84
C ASN A 110 5.62 -14.35 11.39
N SER A 111 4.67 -14.85 12.20
CA SER A 111 3.24 -14.80 11.90
C SER A 111 2.49 -14.01 12.96
N ILE A 112 1.53 -13.19 12.52
CA ILE A 112 0.65 -12.41 13.37
C ILE A 112 -0.80 -12.68 13.00
N VAL A 113 -1.65 -12.82 14.00
CA VAL A 113 -3.11 -12.94 13.84
C VAL A 113 -3.70 -11.55 14.06
N ILE A 114 -4.43 -11.06 13.06
CA ILE A 114 -5.19 -9.81 13.14
C ILE A 114 -6.64 -10.19 13.34
N GLU A 115 -7.23 -9.64 14.39
CA GLU A 115 -8.66 -9.79 14.70
C GLU A 115 -9.30 -8.41 14.68
N ALA A 116 -10.52 -8.30 14.16
CA ALA A 116 -11.30 -7.07 14.26
C ALA A 116 -12.79 -7.37 14.41
N ASN A 117 -13.50 -6.46 15.07
CA ASN A 117 -14.96 -6.52 15.20
C ASN A 117 -15.65 -5.31 14.54
N LEU A 118 -16.98 -5.32 14.54
CA LEU A 118 -17.82 -4.23 14.04
C LEU A 118 -18.09 -3.14 15.09
N ASN A 119 -17.52 -3.29 16.30
CA ASN A 119 -17.68 -2.39 17.44
C ASN A 119 -16.44 -1.51 17.69
N GLY A 120 -15.49 -1.49 16.76
CA GLY A 120 -14.34 -0.61 16.85
C GLY A 120 -13.17 -1.13 17.68
N GLU A 121 -13.08 -2.44 17.85
CA GLU A 121 -11.94 -3.10 18.48
C GLU A 121 -11.17 -3.95 17.47
N MET A 122 -9.85 -3.84 17.55
CA MET A 122 -8.91 -4.59 16.74
C MET A 122 -7.85 -5.20 17.65
N ASN A 123 -7.56 -6.48 17.50
CA ASN A 123 -6.51 -7.17 18.23
C ASN A 123 -5.40 -7.64 17.31
N LEU A 124 -4.17 -7.53 17.79
CA LEU A 124 -2.99 -8.11 17.19
C LEU A 124 -2.46 -9.19 18.12
N LYS A 125 -2.56 -10.45 17.73
CA LYS A 125 -2.15 -11.60 18.53
C LYS A 125 -0.95 -12.32 17.90
N ILE A 126 0.00 -12.69 18.74
CA ILE A 126 1.10 -13.60 18.40
C ILE A 126 1.11 -14.73 19.40
N GLU A 127 1.14 -15.94 18.88
CA GLU A 127 1.21 -17.17 19.66
C GLU A 127 2.47 -17.94 19.25
N THR A 128 3.31 -18.24 20.24
CA THR A 128 4.52 -19.07 20.12
C THR A 128 4.54 -20.06 21.27
N ASP A 129 5.41 -21.08 21.21
CA ASP A 129 5.50 -22.13 22.25
C ASP A 129 5.84 -21.60 23.64
N LEU A 130 6.46 -20.41 23.73
CA LEU A 130 6.94 -19.82 24.98
C LEU A 130 6.09 -18.63 25.46
N VAL A 131 5.51 -17.86 24.55
CA VAL A 131 4.80 -16.63 24.89
C VAL A 131 3.63 -16.37 23.93
N CYS A 132 2.51 -15.95 24.51
CA CYS A 132 1.39 -15.35 23.79
C CYS A 132 1.35 -13.85 24.09
N VAL A 133 1.43 -13.02 23.05
CA VAL A 133 1.34 -11.56 23.16
C VAL A 133 0.12 -11.10 22.39
N THR A 134 -0.81 -10.45 23.08
CA THR A 134 -1.99 -9.83 22.47
C THR A 134 -1.96 -8.34 22.74
N THR A 135 -2.10 -7.54 21.68
CA THR A 135 -2.27 -6.09 21.78
C THR A 135 -3.68 -5.73 21.37
N HIS A 136 -4.39 -5.05 22.25
CA HIS A 136 -5.77 -4.63 22.05
C HIS A 136 -5.80 -3.14 21.68
N PHE A 137 -6.45 -2.83 20.55
CA PHE A 137 -6.79 -1.47 20.15
C PHE A 137 -8.30 -1.30 20.26
N LYS A 138 -8.72 -0.29 20.99
CA LYS A 138 -10.13 0.06 21.23
C LYS A 138 -10.42 1.44 20.67
N ASP A 139 -11.71 1.77 20.57
CA ASP A 139 -12.20 3.08 20.13
C ASP A 139 -11.81 3.43 18.68
N LEU A 140 -11.70 2.41 17.82
CA LEU A 140 -11.55 2.58 16.38
C LEU A 140 -12.95 2.76 15.78
N GLY A 141 -13.15 3.69 14.85
CA GLY A 141 -14.45 3.75 14.18
C GLY A 141 -14.61 2.61 13.15
N ASN A 142 -15.85 2.33 12.76
CA ASN A 142 -16.15 1.45 11.62
C ASN A 142 -16.80 2.27 10.50
N PRO A 143 -16.41 2.06 9.22
CA PRO A 143 -17.08 2.68 8.10
C PRO A 143 -18.52 2.12 7.95
N PRO A 144 -19.51 2.97 7.63
CA PRO A 144 -20.93 2.58 7.60
C PRO A 144 -21.27 1.56 6.51
N TRP A 145 -20.45 1.44 5.45
CA TRP A 145 -20.68 0.49 4.36
C TRP A 145 -20.36 -0.97 4.73
N GLY A 146 -19.61 -1.21 5.81
CA GLY A 146 -19.40 -2.57 6.34
C GLY A 146 -20.70 -3.21 6.86
N SER A 147 -21.69 -2.38 7.21
CA SER A 147 -22.98 -2.84 7.76
C SER A 147 -24.09 -2.95 6.71
N GLN A 148 -23.86 -2.56 5.45
CA GLN A 148 -24.93 -2.48 4.44
C GLN A 148 -25.20 -3.78 3.65
N LYS A 149 -24.40 -4.84 3.80
CA LYS A 149 -24.53 -6.06 2.98
C LYS A 149 -25.07 -7.31 3.67
N SER A 150 -25.44 -7.27 4.96
CA SER A 150 -26.11 -8.42 5.57
C SER A 150 -27.29 -7.99 6.42
N SER A 151 -28.49 -8.20 5.87
CA SER A 151 -29.75 -8.37 6.59
C SER A 151 -29.78 -9.67 7.41
N GLN A 152 -28.66 -10.02 8.05
CA GLN A 152 -28.53 -11.14 8.97
C GLN A 152 -27.68 -10.66 10.14
N GLU A 153 -28.28 -10.72 11.32
CA GLU A 153 -27.65 -10.63 12.63
C GLU A 153 -26.31 -11.40 12.62
N ARG A 154 -25.20 -10.70 12.39
CA ARG A 154 -23.91 -11.15 12.93
C ARG A 154 -23.74 -10.38 14.23
N ASP A 155 -23.51 -11.10 15.33
CA ASP A 155 -23.22 -10.47 16.61
C ASP A 155 -22.09 -9.45 16.41
N LEU A 156 -22.35 -8.20 16.85
CA LEU A 156 -21.43 -7.05 16.73
C LEU A 156 -20.05 -7.33 17.37
N GLU A 157 -19.98 -8.34 18.22
CA GLU A 157 -18.80 -8.80 18.95
C GLU A 157 -18.03 -9.94 18.25
N THR A 158 -18.54 -10.51 17.15
CA THR A 158 -17.85 -11.59 16.44
C THR A 158 -16.57 -11.05 15.83
N MET A 159 -15.43 -11.59 16.27
CA MET A 159 -14.12 -11.19 15.78
C MET A 159 -13.76 -11.96 14.50
N ALA A 160 -13.57 -11.24 13.41
CA ALA A 160 -13.01 -11.79 12.19
C ALA A 160 -11.49 -11.88 12.33
N GLU A 161 -10.94 -13.09 12.27
CA GLU A 161 -9.50 -13.33 12.36
C GLU A 161 -8.87 -13.63 10.98
N ALA A 162 -7.64 -13.15 10.80
CA ALA A 162 -6.78 -13.52 9.68
C ALA A 162 -5.32 -13.60 10.14
N ARG A 163 -4.68 -14.74 9.88
CA ARG A 163 -3.25 -14.95 10.13
C ARG A 163 -2.45 -14.47 8.94
N ILE A 164 -1.48 -13.59 9.13
CA ILE A 164 -0.63 -13.07 8.04
C ILE A 164 0.86 -13.10 8.40
N ASP A 165 1.72 -12.95 7.39
CA ASP A 165 3.16 -12.78 7.58
C ASP A 165 3.47 -11.38 8.12
N ILE A 166 4.15 -11.33 9.26
CA ILE A 166 4.46 -10.06 9.94
C ILE A 166 5.43 -9.18 9.14
N LYS A 167 6.29 -9.77 8.31
CA LYS A 167 7.26 -9.02 7.48
C LYS A 167 6.53 -8.23 6.41
N ARG A 168 5.47 -8.79 5.82
CA ARG A 168 4.63 -8.08 4.83
C ARG A 168 3.90 -6.90 5.48
N LEU A 169 3.33 -7.12 6.67
CA LEU A 169 2.71 -6.03 7.44
C LEU A 169 3.73 -4.95 7.80
N LEU A 170 4.91 -5.34 8.27
CA LEU A 170 5.97 -4.39 8.62
C LEU A 170 6.50 -3.63 7.39
N GLN A 171 6.57 -4.24 6.21
CA GLN A 171 6.93 -3.54 4.97
C GLN A 171 5.96 -2.41 4.64
N LEU A 172 4.64 -2.68 4.77
CA LEU A 172 3.62 -1.65 4.63
C LEU A 172 3.81 -0.52 5.66
N LEU A 173 3.98 -0.87 6.93
CA LEU A 173 4.12 0.10 8.02
C LEU A 173 5.42 0.89 7.98
N ALA A 174 6.50 0.30 7.48
CA ALA A 174 7.79 0.97 7.29
C ALA A 174 7.74 2.01 6.17
N GLY A 175 6.95 1.76 5.12
CA GLY A 175 6.76 2.69 4.00
C GLY A 175 5.96 3.95 4.37
N GLN A 176 5.20 3.91 5.46
CA GLN A 176 4.38 5.04 5.92
C GLN A 176 5.20 5.97 6.84
N GLN A 177 5.80 7.01 6.26
CA GLN A 177 6.47 8.07 7.05
C GLN A 177 5.49 9.13 7.57
N VAL A 178 4.37 9.33 6.86
CA VAL A 178 3.32 10.29 7.20
C VAL A 178 2.06 9.51 7.58
N ASN A 179 1.30 10.02 8.56
CA ASN A 179 0.01 9.41 8.90
C ASN A 179 -0.99 9.73 7.79
N PRO A 180 -1.61 8.73 7.15
CA PRO A 180 -2.65 8.95 6.15
C PRO A 180 -3.85 9.67 6.77
N THR A 181 -4.56 10.44 5.95
CA THR A 181 -5.81 11.12 6.31
C THR A 181 -6.89 10.10 6.70
N LYS A 182 -6.94 8.96 6.00
CA LYS A 182 -7.80 7.83 6.35
C LYS A 182 -7.03 6.54 6.14
N ALA A 183 -7.14 5.62 7.09
CA ALA A 183 -6.56 4.30 7.00
C ALA A 183 -7.63 3.27 7.38
N LEU A 184 -7.87 2.32 6.49
CA LEU A 184 -8.85 1.25 6.65
C LEU A 184 -8.13 -0.10 6.60
N CYS A 185 -8.58 -1.00 7.45
CA CYS A 185 -8.24 -2.41 7.42
C CYS A 185 -9.52 -3.19 7.16
N ASN A 186 -9.53 -3.92 6.06
CA ASN A 186 -10.60 -4.83 5.70
C ASN A 186 -10.09 -6.25 5.84
N ILE A 187 -10.83 -7.08 6.57
CA ILE A 187 -10.47 -8.47 6.83
C ILE A 187 -11.48 -9.35 6.14
N ALA A 188 -10.99 -10.25 5.28
CA ALA A 188 -11.74 -11.40 4.79
C ALA A 188 -11.24 -12.63 5.54
N SER A 189 -12.09 -13.20 6.39
CA SER A 189 -11.70 -14.23 7.35
C SER A 189 -10.97 -15.39 6.65
N LYS A 190 -9.79 -15.74 7.16
CA LYS A 190 -8.94 -16.85 6.66
C LYS A 190 -8.55 -16.77 5.18
N ARG A 191 -8.72 -15.62 4.50
CA ARG A 191 -8.37 -15.45 3.08
C ARG A 191 -7.34 -14.36 2.86
N ILE A 192 -7.71 -13.11 3.14
CA ILE A 192 -6.88 -11.94 2.85
C ILE A 192 -7.15 -10.81 3.84
N VAL A 193 -6.14 -9.97 4.05
CA VAL A 193 -6.27 -8.68 4.72
C VAL A 193 -5.94 -7.59 3.71
N HIS A 194 -6.85 -6.63 3.57
CA HIS A 194 -6.74 -5.51 2.64
C HIS A 194 -6.62 -4.20 3.40
N PHE A 195 -5.53 -3.49 3.19
CA PHE A 195 -5.28 -2.17 3.76
C PHE A 195 -5.54 -1.11 2.70
N ILE A 196 -6.35 -0.10 3.03
CA ILE A 196 -6.56 1.07 2.18
C ILE A 196 -6.06 2.29 2.95
N LEU A 197 -5.04 2.95 2.42
CA LEU A 197 -4.48 4.17 2.96
C LEU A 197 -4.78 5.31 1.99
N LEU A 198 -5.45 6.34 2.48
CA LEU A 198 -5.74 7.55 1.75
C LEU A 198 -5.00 8.70 2.42
N HIS A 199 -4.10 9.35 1.68
CA HIS A 199 -3.40 10.54 2.11
C HIS A 199 -3.56 11.63 1.05
N GLU A 200 -4.28 12.69 1.39
CA GLU A 200 -4.65 13.77 0.45
C GLU A 200 -5.33 13.18 -0.81
N ASP A 201 -4.71 13.35 -1.98
CA ASP A 201 -5.23 12.87 -3.27
C ASP A 201 -4.66 11.50 -3.69
N VAL A 202 -3.88 10.85 -2.82
CA VAL A 202 -3.24 9.56 -3.11
C VAL A 202 -3.92 8.44 -2.32
N SER A 203 -4.42 7.44 -3.04
CA SER A 203 -4.89 6.18 -2.45
C SER A 203 -3.89 5.07 -2.69
N LEU A 204 -3.60 4.30 -1.64
CA LEU A 204 -2.73 3.13 -1.66
C LEU A 204 -3.52 1.93 -1.14
N GLN A 205 -3.66 0.92 -1.98
CA GLN A 205 -4.25 -0.37 -1.60
C GLN A 205 -3.14 -1.41 -1.44
N TYR A 206 -3.22 -2.20 -0.37
CA TYR A 206 -2.24 -3.25 -0.08
C TYR A 206 -2.93 -4.53 0.38
N PHE A 207 -2.71 -5.62 -0.36
CA PHE A 207 -3.33 -6.91 -0.09
C PHE A 207 -2.29 -7.89 0.49
N ILE A 208 -2.61 -8.46 1.65
CA ILE A 208 -1.80 -9.49 2.30
C ILE A 208 -2.60 -10.79 2.32
N PRO A 209 -2.15 -11.86 1.65
CA PRO A 209 -2.79 -13.15 1.75
C PRO A 209 -2.63 -13.73 3.16
N ALA A 210 -3.68 -14.40 3.63
CA ALA A 210 -3.61 -15.13 4.88
C ALA A 210 -2.68 -16.36 4.72
N LEU A 211 -1.95 -16.66 5.78
CA LEU A 211 -1.19 -17.90 5.91
C LEU A 211 -2.18 -19.03 6.25
N VAL A 212 -2.12 -20.11 5.46
CA VAL A 212 -2.89 -21.35 5.67
C VAL A 212 -2.26 -22.17 6.79
#